data_AF-A0A538KIM4-F1
#
_entry.id   AF-A0A538KIM4-F1
#
_cell.length_a   1.000
_cell.length_b   1.000
_cell.length_c   1.000
_cell.angle_alpha   90.00
_cell.angle_beta   90.00
_cell.angle_gamma   90.00
#
_symmetry.space_group_name_H-M   'P 1'
#
loop_
_entity.id
_entity.type
_entity.pdbx_description
1 polymer ?
#
loop_
_entity_poly.entity_id
_entity_poly.type
_entity_poly.pdbx_seq_one_letter_code
_entity_poly.pdbx_strand_id
1 'polypeptide(L)'
;MELLLALTALLCLVTLAVTAPLSRPAAAAAEADDRRAELEAAKDAKYREIRDARLDFRLGKVSAADHEATERELQSQALAILDELDDLR
;
A
#
# COMPACT_ATOMS: atom_id res chain seq x y z
N MET A 1 44.30 -19.91 -12.11
CA MET A 1 43.40 -18.77 -11.79
C MET A 1 42.11 -18.86 -12.58
N GLU A 2 42.16 -19.05 -13.89
CA GLU A 2 40.96 -19.12 -14.77
C GLU A 2 40.00 -20.27 -14.41
N LEU A 3 40.50 -21.47 -14.12
CA LEU A 3 39.66 -22.61 -13.70
C LEU A 3 38.94 -22.35 -12.37
N LEU A 4 39.59 -21.66 -11.44
CA LEU A 4 39.02 -21.28 -10.14
C LEU A 4 37.92 -20.22 -10.30
N LEU A 5 38.14 -19.26 -11.20
CA LEU A 5 37.14 -18.26 -11.59
C LEU A 5 35.95 -18.91 -12.30
N ALA A 6 36.18 -19.81 -13.25
CA ALA A 6 35.13 -20.53 -13.96
C ALA A 6 34.29 -21.40 -13.01
N LEU A 7 34.93 -22.10 -12.07
CA LEU A 7 34.24 -22.88 -11.05
C LEU A 7 33.38 -22.01 -10.14
N THR A 8 33.93 -20.90 -9.65
CA THR A 8 33.18 -19.95 -8.79
C THR A 8 32.01 -19.32 -9.53
N ALA A 9 32.20 -18.92 -10.80
CA ALA A 9 31.15 -18.35 -11.64
C ALA A 9 30.03 -19.37 -11.90
N LEU A 10 30.38 -20.62 -12.18
CA LEU A 10 29.42 -21.70 -12.34
C LEU A 10 28.64 -21.95 -11.04
N LEU A 11 29.31 -21.93 -9.89
CA LEU A 11 28.66 -22.10 -8.59
C LEU A 11 27.65 -20.98 -8.31
N CYS A 12 28.03 -19.71 -8.56
CA CYS A 12 27.14 -18.55 -8.44
C CYS A 12 25.94 -18.63 -9.39
N LEU A 13 26.15 -19.10 -10.63
CA LEU A 13 25.07 -19.26 -11.59
C LEU A 13 24.07 -20.30 -11.11
N VAL A 14 24.55 -21.44 -10.60
CA VAL A 14 23.71 -22.53 -10.08
C VAL A 14 22.95 -22.08 -8.83
N THR A 15 23.60 -21.40 -7.89
CA THR A 15 22.92 -20.88 -6.70
C THR A 15 21.84 -19.88 -7.07
N LEU A 16 22.08 -18.96 -8.01
CA LEU A 16 21.06 -18.03 -8.51
C LEU A 16 19.92 -18.76 -9.24
N ALA A 17 20.21 -19.75 -10.08
CA ALA A 17 19.19 -20.50 -10.81
C ALA A 17 18.26 -21.30 -9.88
N VAL A 18 18.76 -21.77 -8.74
CA VAL A 18 17.97 -22.51 -7.74
C VAL A 18 17.25 -21.57 -6.76
N THR A 19 17.89 -20.49 -6.32
CA THR A 19 17.30 -19.55 -5.36
C THR A 19 16.28 -18.60 -5.99
N ALA A 20 16.45 -18.20 -7.24
CA ALA A 20 15.52 -17.31 -7.95
C ALA A 20 14.06 -17.83 -8.05
N PRO A 21 13.79 -19.09 -8.41
CA PRO A 21 12.41 -19.60 -8.44
C PRO A 21 11.79 -19.72 -7.04
N LEU A 22 12.61 -19.94 -6.00
CA LEU A 22 12.17 -20.02 -4.60
C LEU A 22 11.91 -18.65 -3.98
N SER A 23 12.65 -17.62 -4.40
CA SER A 23 12.49 -16.25 -3.90
C SER A 23 11.37 -15.48 -4.61
N ARG A 24 10.98 -15.87 -5.83
CA ARG A 24 9.85 -15.27 -6.56
C ARG A 24 8.54 -15.21 -5.76
N PRO A 25 8.03 -16.32 -5.18
CA PRO A 25 6.80 -16.26 -4.39
C PRO A 25 6.96 -15.43 -3.12
N ALA A 26 8.15 -15.42 -2.50
CA ALA A 26 8.43 -14.59 -1.32
C ALA A 26 8.49 -13.08 -1.66
N ALA A 27 9.05 -12.73 -2.82
CA ALA A 27 9.08 -11.36 -3.32
C ALA A 27 7.68 -10.85 -3.69
N ALA A 28 6.86 -11.69 -4.34
CA ALA A 28 5.48 -11.34 -4.66
C ALA A 28 4.60 -11.18 -3.40
N ALA A 29 4.82 -12.02 -2.39
CA ALA A 29 4.14 -11.88 -1.09
C ALA A 29 4.55 -10.59 -0.37
N ALA A 30 5.85 -10.27 -0.37
CA ALA A 30 6.35 -9.01 0.21
C ALA A 30 5.79 -7.77 -0.52
N GLU A 31 5.69 -7.80 -1.85
CA GLU A 31 5.10 -6.73 -2.65
C GLU A 31 3.59 -6.54 -2.35
N ALA A 32 2.85 -7.64 -2.14
CA ALA A 32 1.44 -7.59 -1.74
C ALA A 32 1.28 -7.01 -0.31
N ASP A 33 2.13 -7.41 0.62
CA ASP A 33 2.15 -6.88 1.99
C ASP A 33 2.50 -5.38 2.02
N ASP A 34 3.48 -4.94 1.22
CA ASP A 34 3.85 -3.53 1.07
C ASP A 34 2.68 -2.72 0.51
N ARG A 35 2.02 -3.23 -0.54
CA ARG A 35 0.85 -2.57 -1.14
C ARG A 35 -0.31 -2.44 -0.15
N ARG A 36 -0.52 -3.46 0.66
CA ARG A 36 -1.52 -3.45 1.73
C ARG A 36 -1.19 -2.41 2.80
N ALA A 37 0.08 -2.31 3.21
CA ALA A 37 0.53 -1.31 4.17
C ALA A 37 0.36 0.13 3.66
N GLU A 38 0.62 0.38 2.38
CA GLU A 38 0.36 1.68 1.73
C GLU A 38 -1.12 2.07 1.80
N LEU A 39 -2.02 1.15 1.48
CA LEU A 39 -3.46 1.39 1.50
C LEU A 39 -3.99 1.56 2.93
N GLU A 40 -3.47 0.81 3.90
CA GLU A 40 -3.79 1.01 5.32
C GLU A 40 -3.36 2.41 5.80
N ALA A 41 -2.18 2.88 5.38
CA ALA A 41 -1.73 4.25 5.69
C ALA A 41 -2.59 5.33 5.01
N ALA A 42 -3.03 5.09 3.76
CA ALA A 42 -3.93 5.99 3.04
C ALA A 42 -5.31 6.09 3.72
N LYS A 43 -5.85 4.95 4.17
CA LYS A 43 -7.09 4.89 4.97
C LYS A 43 -6.96 5.73 6.24
N ASP A 44 -5.87 5.57 6.99
CA ASP A 44 -5.65 6.30 8.24
C ASP A 44 -5.46 7.82 8.01
N ALA A 45 -4.84 8.21 6.89
CA ALA A 45 -4.77 9.61 6.46
C ALA A 45 -6.16 10.17 6.14
N LYS A 46 -6.96 9.46 5.36
CA LYS A 46 -8.33 9.88 5.01
C LYS A 46 -9.26 9.94 6.21
N TYR A 47 -9.13 9.02 7.16
CA TYR A 47 -9.91 9.06 8.39
C TYR A 47 -9.60 10.30 9.23
N ARG A 48 -8.32 10.71 9.29
CA ARG A 48 -7.93 11.97 9.94
C ARG A 48 -8.54 13.18 9.24
N GLU A 49 -8.48 13.23 7.91
CA GLU A 49 -9.07 14.31 7.12
C GLU A 49 -10.58 14.45 7.37
N ILE A 50 -11.33 13.34 7.41
CA ILE A 50 -12.76 13.33 7.76
C ILE A 50 -13.00 13.87 9.17
N ARG A 51 -12.17 13.44 10.13
CA ARG A 51 -12.30 13.90 11.51
C ARG A 51 -12.04 15.40 11.66
N ASP A 52 -11.05 15.91 10.94
CA ASP A 52 -10.68 17.32 10.97
C ASP A 52 -11.75 18.18 10.28
N ALA A 53 -12.26 17.75 9.12
CA ALA A 53 -13.37 18.43 8.44
C ALA A 53 -14.63 18.52 9.33
N ARG A 54 -14.96 17.43 10.05
CA ARG A 54 -16.06 17.43 11.03
C ARG A 54 -15.77 18.32 12.24
N LEU A 55 -14.52 18.43 12.67
CA LEU A 55 -14.12 19.34 13.74
C LEU A 55 -14.33 20.79 13.30
N ASP A 56 -13.90 21.16 12.10
CA ASP A 56 -14.03 22.51 11.56
C ASP A 56 -15.50 22.93 11.38
N PHE A 57 -16.38 22.00 10.97
CA PHE A 57 -17.82 22.23 10.96
C PHE A 57 -18.38 22.46 12.37
N ARG A 58 -18.01 21.62 13.36
CA ARG A 58 -18.44 21.82 14.77
C ARG A 58 -17.94 23.13 15.37
N LEU A 59 -16.79 23.63 14.91
CA LEU A 59 -16.23 24.93 15.29
C LEU A 59 -16.91 26.10 14.57
N GLY A 60 -17.85 25.84 13.66
CA GLY A 60 -18.61 26.86 12.92
C GLY A 60 -17.82 27.54 11.81
N LYS A 61 -16.67 26.97 11.38
CA LYS A 61 -15.84 27.54 10.30
C LYS A 61 -16.42 27.30 8.91
N VAL A 62 -17.38 26.39 8.77
CA VAL A 62 -17.92 25.92 7.49
C VAL A 62 -19.43 25.94 7.54
N SER A 63 -20.09 26.32 6.44
CA SER A 63 -21.55 26.29 6.34
C SER A 63 -22.07 24.85 6.30
N ALA A 64 -23.32 24.62 6.71
CA ALA A 64 -23.91 23.28 6.69
C ALA A 64 -24.01 22.68 5.29
N ALA A 65 -24.30 23.51 4.27
CA ALA A 65 -24.40 23.07 2.89
C ALA A 65 -23.04 22.64 2.32
N ASP A 66 -21.98 23.40 2.63
CA ASP A 66 -20.62 23.09 2.18
C ASP A 66 -20.04 21.87 2.90
N HIS A 67 -20.36 21.71 4.20
CA HIS A 67 -19.98 20.52 4.96
C HIS A 67 -20.64 19.26 4.42
N GLU A 68 -21.93 19.29 4.09
CA GLU A 68 -22.65 18.12 3.58
C GLU A 68 -22.11 17.64 2.22
N ALA A 69 -21.75 18.57 1.32
CA ALA A 69 -21.10 18.25 0.06
C ALA A 69 -19.72 17.61 0.27
N THR A 70 -18.89 18.23 1.12
CA THR A 70 -17.54 17.75 1.46
C THR A 70 -17.58 16.40 2.16
N GLU A 71 -18.54 16.19 3.06
CA GLU A 71 -18.69 14.95 3.81
C GLU A 71 -19.07 13.78 2.89
N ARG A 72 -19.97 13.99 1.92
CA ARG A 72 -20.29 12.98 0.91
C ARG A 72 -19.08 12.61 0.06
N GLU A 73 -18.31 13.61 -0.36
CA GLU A 73 -17.12 13.39 -1.18
C GLU A 73 -16.06 12.59 -0.40
N LEU A 74 -15.74 13.00 0.83
CA LEU A 74 -14.77 12.30 1.67
C LEU A 74 -15.20 10.88 2.01
N GLN A 75 -16.50 10.64 2.24
CA GLN A 75 -17.03 9.29 2.44
C GLN A 75 -16.88 8.43 1.18
N SER A 76 -17.14 8.98 -0.01
CA SER A 76 -16.94 8.23 -1.26
C SER A 76 -15.48 7.83 -1.48
N GLN A 77 -14.53 8.73 -1.17
CA GLN A 77 -13.10 8.46 -1.27
C GLN A 77 -12.66 7.41 -0.24
N ALA A 78 -13.21 7.44 0.98
CA ALA A 78 -12.92 6.44 2.00
C ALA A 78 -13.46 5.05 1.60
N LEU A 79 -14.65 4.97 1.00
CA LEU A 79 -15.21 3.72 0.50
C LEU A 79 -14.35 3.14 -0.63
N ALA A 80 -13.89 3.94 -1.58
CA ALA A 80 -13.01 3.47 -2.65
C ALA A 80 -11.71 2.83 -2.11
N ILE A 81 -11.11 3.42 -1.07
CA ILE A 81 -9.92 2.86 -0.42
C ILE A 81 -10.23 1.54 0.31
N LEU A 82 -11.43 1.42 0.89
CA LEU A 82 -11.86 0.19 1.55
C LEU A 82 -12.13 -0.94 0.54
N ASP A 83 -12.75 -0.62 -0.60
CA ASP A 83 -12.97 -1.58 -1.68
C ASP A 83 -11.62 -2.08 -2.24
N GLU A 84 -10.65 -1.19 -2.47
CA GLU A 84 -9.30 -1.58 -2.89
C GLU A 84 -8.57 -2.48 -1.86
N LEU A 85 -8.83 -2.28 -0.56
CA LEU A 85 -8.27 -3.13 0.50
C LEU A 85 -8.93 -4.50 0.57
N ASP A 86 -10.24 -4.58 0.32
CA ASP A 86 -10.98 -5.84 0.30
C ASP A 86 -10.63 -6.68 -0.94
N ASP A 87 -10.33 -6.06 -2.09
CA ASP A 87 -9.87 -6.75 -3.31
C ASP A 87 -8.47 -7.38 -3.16
N LEU A 88 -7.65 -6.89 -2.21
CA LEU A 88 -6.32 -7.42 -1.91
C LEU A 88 -6.32 -8.54 -0.86
N ARG A 89 -7.49 -8.92 -0.33
CA ARG A 89 -7.64 -9.90 0.74
C ARG A 89 -7.72 -11.34 0.23
#